data_AF-Q3BJV8-F1
#
_entry.id   AF-Q3BJV8-F1
#
_cell.length_a   1.000
_cell.length_b   1.000
_cell.length_c   1.000
_cell.angle_alpha   90.00
_cell.angle_beta   90.00
_cell.angle_gamma   90.00
#
_symmetry.space_group_name_H-M   'P 1'
#
loop_
_entity.id
_entity.type
_entity.pdbx_description
1 polymer ?
#
loop_
_entity_poly.entity_id
_entity_poly.type
_entity_poly.pdbx_seq_one_letter_code
_entity_poly.pdbx_strand_id
1 'polypeptide(L)'
;DRDAEKVGIEDNDWVEVYNDNGVVVTRANVSRRIQPGTCMYYHAVERTVYIPKSQERKWRGGGHNSLTRTRINPLFLAGGYAQFT
;
A
#
# COMPACT_ATOMS: atom_id res chain seq x y z
N ASP A 1 13.30 11.27 4.78
CA ASP A 1 13.65 12.54 4.12
C ASP A 1 14.24 12.29 2.75
N ARG A 2 15.39 11.60 2.63
CA ARG A 2 16.06 11.33 1.36
C ARG A 2 15.16 10.83 0.21
N ASP A 3 14.21 9.94 0.46
CA ASP A 3 13.33 9.46 -0.61
C ASP A 3 12.18 10.41 -0.93
N ALA A 4 11.67 11.12 0.08
CA ALA A 4 10.68 12.17 -0.14
C ALA A 4 11.30 13.32 -0.96
N GLU A 5 12.52 13.75 -0.61
CA GLU A 5 13.29 14.76 -1.35
C GLU A 5 13.59 14.34 -2.80
N LYS A 6 13.98 13.08 -3.03
CA LYS A 6 14.24 12.57 -4.39
C LYS A 6 13.00 12.61 -5.28
N VAL A 7 11.82 12.38 -4.71
CA VAL A 7 10.55 12.33 -5.44
C VAL A 7 9.84 13.70 -5.41
N GLY A 8 10.37 14.68 -4.66
CA GLY A 8 9.79 16.01 -4.53
C GLY A 8 8.48 16.01 -3.74
N ILE A 9 8.37 15.16 -2.72
CA ILE A 9 7.19 15.04 -1.85
C ILE A 9 7.48 15.76 -0.53
N GLU A 10 6.59 16.67 -0.13
CA GLU A 10 6.63 17.32 1.17
C GLU A 10 5.75 16.58 2.20
N ASP A 11 5.89 16.96 3.48
CA ASP A 11 5.03 16.40 4.51
C ASP A 11 3.57 16.78 4.28
N ASN A 12 2.66 15.83 4.49
CA ASN A 12 1.22 15.99 4.28
C ASN A 12 0.77 16.24 2.81
N ASP A 13 1.66 16.09 1.83
CA ASP A 13 1.29 16.14 0.42
C ASP A 13 0.41 14.96 0.00
N TRP A 14 -0.40 15.19 -1.03
CA TRP A 14 -1.16 14.12 -1.67
C TRP A 14 -0.25 13.26 -2.53
N VAL A 15 -0.22 11.97 -2.21
CA VAL A 15 0.58 10.98 -2.93
C VAL A 15 -0.29 9.86 -3.45
N GLU A 16 0.06 9.37 -4.63
CA GLU A 16 -0.57 8.24 -5.28
C GLU A 16 0.42 7.09 -5.37
N VAL A 17 0.02 5.93 -4.85
CA VAL A 17 0.80 4.69 -4.90
C VAL A 17 0.02 3.71 -5.75
N TYR A 18 0.64 3.18 -6.80
CA TYR A 18 -0.01 2.25 -7.71
C TYR A 18 0.90 1.09 -8.11
N ASN A 19 0.27 -0.01 -8.50
CA ASN A 19 0.90 -1.15 -9.16
C ASN A 19 -0.12 -1.82 -10.11
N ASP A 20 0.24 -2.98 -10.66
CA ASP A 20 -0.62 -3.73 -11.57
C ASP A 20 -1.99 -4.07 -10.95
N ASN A 21 -2.03 -4.33 -9.64
CA ASN A 21 -3.25 -4.72 -8.93
C ASN A 21 -4.19 -3.52 -8.77
N GLY A 22 -3.67 -2.37 -8.33
CA GLY A 22 -4.51 -1.24 -7.98
C GLY A 22 -3.76 0.02 -7.61
N VAL A 23 -4.52 0.95 -7.03
CA VAL A 23 -4.05 2.30 -6.69
C VAL A 23 -4.61 2.73 -5.34
N VAL A 24 -3.79 3.43 -4.56
CA VAL A 24 -4.13 4.03 -3.27
C VAL A 24 -3.73 5.49 -3.32
N VAL A 25 -4.64 6.36 -2.90
CA VAL A 25 -4.37 7.79 -2.77
C VAL A 25 -4.41 8.14 -1.29
N THR A 26 -3.33 8.73 -0.79
CA THR A 26 -3.19 9.03 0.64
C THR A 26 -2.33 10.28 0.82
N ARG A 27 -2.13 10.69 2.08
CA ARG A 27 -1.21 11.77 2.40
C ARG A 27 0.13 11.21 2.86
N ALA A 28 1.20 11.86 2.44
CA ALA A 28 2.54 11.52 2.89
C ALA A 28 2.74 11.94 4.35
N ASN A 29 3.42 11.10 5.13
CA ASN A 29 4.02 11.48 6.39
C ASN A 29 5.53 11.28 6.26
N VAL A 30 6.28 12.37 6.20
CA VAL A 30 7.73 12.31 6.00
C VAL A 30 8.39 12.11 7.36
N SER A 31 9.00 10.93 7.53
CA SER A 31 9.65 10.57 8.79
C SER A 31 11.05 10.02 8.58
N ARG A 32 12.00 10.52 9.37
CA ARG A 32 13.38 10.02 9.42
C ARG A 32 13.50 8.58 9.94
N ARG A 33 12.45 8.05 10.58
CA ARG A 33 12.44 6.68 11.13
C ARG A 33 12.30 5.61 10.07
N ILE A 34 11.75 5.95 8.91
CA ILE A 34 11.54 5.00 7.83
C ILE A 34 12.84 4.83 7.06
N GLN A 35 13.26 3.57 6.88
CA GLN A 35 14.47 3.24 6.14
C GLN A 35 14.31 3.61 4.66
N PRO A 36 15.37 4.10 4.00
CA PRO A 36 15.32 4.39 2.58
C PRO A 36 14.94 3.16 1.74
N GLY A 37 14.12 3.38 0.70
CA GLY A 37 13.59 2.35 -0.19
C GLY A 37 12.33 1.65 0.31
N THR A 38 11.81 2.02 1.49
CA THR A 38 10.60 1.44 2.07
C THR A 38 9.56 2.52 2.34
N CYS A 39 8.28 2.17 2.16
CA CYS A 39 7.15 2.99 2.58
C CYS A 39 6.28 2.19 3.54
N MET A 40 5.75 2.86 4.57
CA MET A 40 4.86 2.24 5.54
C MET A 40 3.47 2.84 5.39
N TYR A 41 2.47 1.96 5.29
CA TYR A 41 1.06 2.33 5.29
C TYR A 41 0.37 1.58 6.43
N TYR A 42 -0.27 2.31 7.34
CA TYR A 42 -0.95 1.68 8.48
C TYR A 42 -2.15 0.84 8.01
N HIS A 43 -2.28 -0.36 8.57
CA HIS A 43 -3.30 -1.31 8.16
C HIS A 43 -4.72 -0.79 8.38
N ALA A 44 -5.62 -1.10 7.45
CA ALA A 44 -7.06 -0.84 7.52
C ALA A 44 -7.50 0.63 7.67
N VAL A 45 -6.85 1.54 6.96
CA VAL A 45 -7.44 2.88 6.74
C VAL A 45 -8.68 2.78 5.85
N GLU A 46 -9.76 3.41 6.30
CA GLU A 46 -11.05 3.36 5.62
C GLU A 46 -11.02 4.11 4.29
N ARG A 47 -11.67 3.53 3.28
CA ARG A 47 -11.74 4.13 1.95
C ARG A 47 -12.66 5.34 1.89
N THR A 48 -13.70 5.40 2.73
CA THR A 48 -14.84 6.33 2.62
C THR A 48 -14.50 7.76 3.02
N VAL A 49 -13.52 7.97 3.88
CA VAL A 49 -13.25 9.27 4.49
C VAL A 49 -12.05 9.97 3.82
N TYR A 50 -12.23 11.22 3.37
CA TYR A 50 -11.19 12.11 2.82
C TYR A 50 -10.41 11.65 1.56
N ILE A 51 -10.56 10.41 1.09
CA ILE A 51 -9.80 9.92 -0.08
C ILE A 51 -10.32 10.52 -1.40
N PRO A 52 -9.48 11.21 -2.18
CA PRO A 52 -9.84 11.78 -3.47
C PRO A 52 -9.88 10.72 -4.58
N LYS A 53 -10.16 11.15 -5.82
CA LYS A 53 -10.08 10.28 -6.99
C LYS A 53 -8.61 10.11 -7.41
N SER A 54 -8.30 8.89 -7.86
CA SER A 54 -7.03 8.53 -8.48
C SER A 54 -6.84 9.29 -9.78
N GLN A 55 -5.63 9.82 -10.03
CA GLN A 55 -5.32 10.47 -11.31
C GLN A 55 -5.11 9.43 -12.40
N GLU A 56 -4.41 8.34 -12.07
CA GLU A 56 -4.14 7.21 -12.96
C GLU A 56 -5.40 6.47 -13.39
N ARG A 57 -6.17 5.96 -12.41
CA ARG A 57 -7.32 5.11 -12.71
C ARG A 57 -8.62 5.88 -12.85
N LYS A 58 -8.68 7.18 -12.54
CA LYS A 58 -9.89 8.06 -12.56
C LYS A 58 -11.04 7.66 -11.63
N TRP A 59 -10.90 6.55 -10.91
CA TRP A 59 -11.86 6.06 -9.92
C TRP A 59 -11.44 6.49 -8.52
N ARG A 60 -12.29 6.29 -7.53
CA ARG A 60 -11.95 6.65 -6.15
C ARG A 60 -10.75 5.85 -5.64
N GLY A 61 -9.80 6.53 -5.00
CA GLY A 61 -8.59 5.93 -4.46
C GLY A 61 -8.90 4.69 -3.61
N GLY A 62 -8.08 3.66 -3.74
CA GLY A 62 -8.17 2.42 -2.97
C GLY A 62 -7.78 2.58 -1.50
N GLY A 63 -8.07 1.55 -0.71
CA GLY A 63 -7.40 1.31 0.57
C GLY A 63 -6.17 0.42 0.40
N HIS A 64 -5.39 0.20 1.46
CA HIS A 64 -4.14 -0.58 1.45
C HIS A 64 -4.19 -1.89 0.66
N ASN A 65 -5.27 -2.68 0.80
CA ASN A 65 -5.42 -3.96 0.10
C ASN A 65 -5.62 -3.85 -1.41
N SER A 66 -5.79 -2.65 -1.95
CA SER A 66 -5.89 -2.43 -3.40
C SER A 66 -4.56 -2.70 -4.11
N LEU A 67 -3.43 -2.60 -3.39
CA LEU A 67 -2.09 -2.90 -3.90
C LEU A 67 -1.75 -4.39 -3.78
N THR A 68 -2.41 -5.11 -2.88
CA THR A 68 -2.09 -6.50 -2.57
C THR A 68 -2.92 -7.47 -3.39
N ARG A 69 -2.35 -8.64 -3.68
CA ARG A 69 -3.08 -9.76 -4.27
C ARG A 69 -2.78 -11.02 -3.47
N THR A 70 -3.80 -11.84 -3.22
CA THR A 70 -3.63 -13.14 -2.57
C THR A 70 -2.68 -14.00 -3.39
N ARG A 71 -1.59 -14.43 -2.75
CA ARG A 71 -0.66 -15.45 -3.26
C ARG A 71 -0.73 -16.63 -2.31
N ILE A 72 -0.94 -17.82 -2.87
CA ILE A 72 -1.03 -19.05 -2.07
C ILE A 72 0.34 -19.73 -2.12
N ASN A 73 0.88 -20.06 -0.96
CA ASN A 73 2.05 -20.92 -0.85
C ASN A 73 1.59 -22.39 -0.91
N PRO A 74 2.00 -23.19 -1.90
CA PRO A 74 1.58 -24.58 -2.03
C PRO A 74 1.88 -25.45 -0.80
N LEU A 75 2.90 -25.10 -0.01
CA LEU A 75 3.22 -25.80 1.23
C LEU A 75 2.05 -25.75 2.24
N PHE A 76 1.28 -24.66 2.26
CA PHE A 76 0.12 -24.50 3.14
C PHE A 76 -1.14 -25.21 2.63
N LEU A 77 -1.07 -25.88 1.47
CA LEU A 77 -2.14 -26.74 0.95
C LEU A 77 -1.90 -28.22 1.26
N ALA A 78 -0.76 -28.57 1.88
CA ALA A 78 -0.47 -29.93 2.28
C ALA A 78 -1.44 -30.40 3.36
N GLY A 79 -2.11 -31.52 3.11
CA GLY A 79 -3.01 -32.19 4.03
C GLY A 79 -2.88 -33.70 3.90
N GLY A 80 -3.36 -34.45 4.91
CA GLY A 80 -3.27 -35.92 4.93
C GLY A 80 -1.89 -36.47 5.32
N TYR A 81 -1.07 -35.67 6.02
CA TYR A 81 0.25 -36.09 6.50
C TYR A 81 0.44 -35.79 8.00
N ALA A 82 -0.15 -36.66 8.83
CA ALA A 82 -0.07 -36.62 10.30
C ALA A 82 -0.43 -35.24 10.88
N GLN A 83 0.56 -34.49 11.39
CA GLN A 83 0.36 -33.14 11.94
C GLN A 83 -0.16 -32.11 10.91
N PHE A 84 0.00 -32.39 9.61
CA PHE A 84 -0.57 -31.60 8.52
C PHE A 84 -1.84 -32.30 8.03
N THR A 85 -2.94 -32.12 8.78
CA THR A 85 -4.30 -32.55 8.43
C THR A 85 -5.22 -31.33 8.44
#